data_AF-A0A9D6TRB4-F1
#
_entry.id   AF-A0A9D6TRB4-F1
#
_cell.length_a   1.000
_cell.length_b   1.000
_cell.length_c   1.000
_cell.angle_alpha   90.00
_cell.angle_beta   90.00
_cell.angle_gamma   90.00
#
_symmetry.space_group_name_H-M   'P 1'
#
loop_
_entity.id
_entity.type
_entity.pdbx_description
1 polymer ?
#
loop_
_entity_poly.entity_id
_entity_poly.type
_entity_poly.pdbx_seq_one_letter_code
_entity_poly.pdbx_strand_id
1 'polypeptide(L)'
;MKPLFLSLFAVGSALAAPTEPCWQAADVKGDPLLFVQSSADSLAKAMLLRIPEEMPTLKSASGGNSYEAGRDFLWQRGSRELRLPAGSRIPFKTVAELHPPPGAPNAYKASLDGLSWLLYSQGHYFHDLQCAAFYRARDDWNPARVPTAPDGQLARLRTKLKAKMPITMVVLGDSISTGLNASITSGVAPKQEG
;
A
#
# COMPACT_ATOMS: atom_id res chain seq x y z
N MET A 1 -16.17 16.43 30.53
CA MET A 1 -14.77 16.05 30.24
C MET A 1 -14.78 14.67 29.63
N LYS A 2 -14.35 14.52 28.37
CA LYS A 2 -14.25 13.19 27.72
C LYS A 2 -12.91 12.56 28.11
N PRO A 3 -12.86 11.28 28.51
CA PRO A 3 -11.62 10.65 28.92
C PRO A 3 -10.71 10.42 27.69
N LEU A 4 -9.43 10.73 27.88
CA LEU A 4 -8.35 10.43 26.95
C LEU A 4 -8.07 8.93 27.04
N PHE A 5 -8.40 8.16 26.00
CA PHE A 5 -8.05 6.74 25.93
C PHE A 5 -6.58 6.61 25.54
N LEU A 6 -5.73 6.25 26.51
CA LEU A 6 -4.36 5.84 26.28
C LEU A 6 -4.37 4.35 25.89
N SER A 7 -4.30 4.04 24.59
CA SER A 7 -4.15 2.65 24.14
C SER A 7 -2.66 2.30 24.12
N LEU A 8 -2.26 1.40 25.02
CA LEU A 8 -0.93 0.81 25.06
C LEU A 8 -0.93 -0.43 24.15
N PHE A 9 -0.38 -0.31 22.95
CA PHE A 9 -0.16 -1.48 22.08
C PHE A 9 1.23 -2.06 22.35
N ALA A 10 1.27 -3.28 22.89
CA ALA A 10 2.46 -4.13 22.83
C ALA A 10 2.46 -4.81 21.46
N VAL A 11 3.38 -4.43 20.58
CA VAL A 11 3.55 -5.07 19.27
C VAL A 11 4.16 -6.45 19.52
N GLY A 12 3.42 -7.49 19.18
CA GLY A 12 3.83 -8.86 19.37
C GLY A 12 3.09 -9.78 18.41
N SER A 13 3.54 -9.87 17.15
CA SER A 13 3.56 -11.14 16.43
C SER A 13 4.51 -11.10 15.23
N ALA A 14 5.23 -12.20 15.04
CA ALA A 14 6.34 -12.32 14.11
C ALA A 14 5.87 -12.68 12.69
N LEU A 15 5.77 -11.68 11.82
CA LEU A 15 6.49 -11.79 10.56
C LEU A 15 7.92 -11.35 10.88
N ALA A 16 8.93 -12.13 10.50
CA ALA A 16 10.32 -11.71 10.67
C ALA A 16 10.44 -10.29 10.08
N ALA A 17 10.82 -9.33 10.92
CA ALA A 17 10.98 -7.95 10.48
C ALA A 17 11.89 -7.98 9.23
N PRO A 18 11.49 -7.33 8.13
CA PRO A 18 12.31 -7.32 6.93
C PRO A 18 13.72 -6.87 7.31
N THR A 19 14.70 -7.74 7.03
CA THR A 19 16.10 -7.53 7.45
C THR A 19 16.78 -6.40 6.67
N GLU A 20 16.13 -5.95 5.61
CA GLU A 20 16.54 -4.85 4.75
C GLU A 20 15.32 -3.97 4.43
N PRO A 21 15.51 -2.66 4.24
CA PRO A 21 14.44 -1.79 3.80
C PRO A 21 13.87 -2.19 2.44
N CYS A 22 12.58 -1.95 2.20
CA CYS A 22 11.93 -2.29 0.94
C CYS A 22 12.55 -1.59 -0.29
N TRP A 23 13.26 -0.48 -0.09
CA TRP A 23 14.01 0.21 -1.15
C TRP A 23 15.37 -0.40 -1.48
N GLN A 24 15.88 -1.31 -0.64
CA GLN A 24 17.11 -2.07 -0.90
C GLN A 24 16.80 -3.54 -1.26
N ALA A 25 15.64 -4.04 -0.87
CA ALA A 25 15.22 -5.40 -1.15
C ALA A 25 15.21 -5.68 -2.66
N ALA A 26 15.87 -6.75 -3.06
CA ALA A 26 15.86 -7.19 -4.45
C ALA A 26 14.53 -7.86 -4.84
N ASP A 27 13.87 -8.51 -3.87
CA ASP A 27 12.56 -9.09 -4.05
C ASP A 27 11.48 -8.15 -3.51
N VAL A 28 10.58 -7.70 -4.38
CA VAL A 28 9.40 -6.92 -4.00
C VAL A 28 8.28 -7.89 -3.64
N LYS A 29 7.82 -7.82 -2.38
CA LYS A 29 6.78 -8.69 -1.84
C LYS A 29 5.55 -7.86 -1.47
N GLY A 30 4.47 -8.03 -2.22
CA GLY A 30 3.19 -7.38 -1.93
C GLY A 30 3.10 -5.93 -2.40
N ASP A 31 3.60 -5.63 -3.60
CA ASP A 31 3.45 -4.32 -4.25
C ASP A 31 1.96 -4.04 -4.51
N PRO A 32 1.33 -3.05 -3.83
CA PRO A 32 -0.10 -2.84 -3.92
C PRO A 32 -0.48 -2.14 -5.22
N LEU A 33 -1.43 -2.72 -5.96
CA LEU A 33 -1.89 -2.23 -7.25
C LEU A 33 -3.38 -1.96 -7.22
N LEU A 34 -3.78 -0.74 -7.57
CA LEU A 34 -5.14 -0.39 -7.96
C LEU A 34 -5.14 -0.10 -9.47
N PHE A 35 -5.88 -0.89 -10.24
CA PHE A 35 -6.00 -0.69 -11.67
C PHE A 35 -6.99 0.44 -11.96
N VAL A 36 -6.57 1.39 -12.80
CA VAL A 36 -7.40 2.54 -13.18
C VAL A 36 -7.55 2.60 -14.69
N GLN A 37 -8.79 2.76 -15.15
CA GLN A 37 -9.13 3.01 -16.54
C GLN A 37 -9.35 4.51 -16.75
N SER A 38 -8.52 5.13 -17.60
CA SER A 38 -8.57 6.57 -17.83
C SER A 38 -9.67 7.00 -18.81
N SER A 39 -9.98 6.15 -19.79
CA SER A 39 -11.04 6.35 -20.78
C SER A 39 -11.64 5.02 -21.22
N ALA A 40 -12.86 5.06 -21.77
CA ALA A 40 -13.58 3.86 -22.24
C ALA A 40 -12.79 3.05 -23.28
N ASP A 41 -11.99 3.71 -24.11
CA ASP A 41 -11.20 3.09 -25.18
C ASP A 41 -9.81 2.59 -24.71
N SER A 42 -9.47 2.79 -23.43
CA SER A 42 -8.20 2.37 -22.85
C SER A 42 -8.35 1.15 -21.96
N LEU A 43 -7.31 0.31 -21.89
CA LEU A 43 -7.25 -0.75 -20.89
C LEU A 43 -6.97 -0.16 -19.51
N ALA A 44 -7.61 -0.70 -18.47
CA ALA A 44 -7.25 -0.37 -17.10
C ALA A 44 -5.80 -0.75 -16.83
N LYS A 45 -5.07 0.11 -16.13
CA LYS A 45 -3.64 -0.08 -15.88
C LYS A 45 -3.22 0.26 -14.47
N ALA A 46 -2.13 -0.35 -14.04
CA ALA A 46 -1.44 -0.04 -12.79
C ALA A 46 0.07 0.01 -13.04
N MET A 47 0.79 0.70 -12.16
CA MET A 47 2.25 0.83 -12.22
C MET A 47 2.86 0.10 -11.04
N LEU A 48 3.73 -0.87 -11.35
CA LEU A 48 4.61 -1.48 -10.37
C LEU A 48 5.59 -0.44 -9.81
N LEU A 49 5.98 -0.62 -8.55
CA LEU A 49 6.97 0.21 -7.88
C LEU A 49 8.31 0.20 -8.63
N ARG A 50 8.75 -0.98 -9.08
CA ARG A 50 10.03 -1.25 -9.74
C ARG A 50 9.87 -2.11 -10.98
N ILE A 51 10.90 -2.13 -11.83
CA ILE A 51 10.89 -2.94 -13.05
C ILE A 51 11.15 -4.41 -12.70
N PRO A 52 10.25 -5.35 -13.00
CA PRO A 52 10.51 -6.78 -12.81
C PRO A 52 11.59 -7.32 -13.75
N GLU A 53 12.40 -8.24 -13.24
CA GLU A 53 13.33 -9.05 -14.04
C GLU A 53 12.57 -10.00 -14.99
N GLU A 54 11.48 -10.57 -14.47
CA GLU A 54 10.63 -11.55 -15.13
C GLU A 54 9.14 -11.25 -14.92
N MET A 55 8.25 -12.06 -15.50
CA MET A 55 6.80 -11.89 -15.36
C MET A 55 6.40 -11.86 -13.87
N PRO A 56 5.77 -10.77 -13.38
CA PRO A 56 5.36 -10.69 -11.99
C PRO A 56 4.22 -11.67 -11.68
N THR A 57 4.16 -12.15 -10.44
CA THR A 57 3.01 -12.90 -9.93
C THR A 57 2.03 -11.93 -9.28
N LEU A 58 0.73 -12.04 -9.60
CA LEU A 58 -0.31 -11.23 -8.99
C LEU A 58 -1.27 -12.08 -8.16
N LYS A 59 -1.64 -11.58 -6.98
CA LYS A 59 -2.70 -12.11 -6.14
C LYS A 59 -3.66 -11.01 -5.72
N SER A 60 -4.87 -11.36 -5.26
CA SER A 60 -5.72 -10.41 -4.53
C SER A 60 -4.96 -9.88 -3.31
N ALA A 61 -5.28 -8.68 -2.81
CA ALA A 61 -4.61 -8.15 -1.61
C ALA A 61 -4.76 -9.08 -0.40
N SER A 62 -5.85 -9.84 -0.33
CA SER A 62 -6.08 -10.88 0.69
C SER A 62 -5.26 -12.16 0.50
N GLY A 63 -4.62 -12.34 -0.65
CA GLY A 63 -3.87 -13.53 -1.04
C GLY A 63 -4.71 -14.73 -1.50
N GLY A 64 -6.05 -14.64 -1.43
CA GLY A 64 -6.96 -15.75 -1.72
C GLY A 64 -7.09 -16.09 -3.21
N ASN A 65 -7.01 -15.10 -4.10
CA ASN A 65 -7.08 -15.32 -5.55
C ASN A 65 -5.70 -15.12 -6.17
N SER A 66 -5.29 -16.03 -7.07
CA SER A 66 -4.12 -15.83 -7.94
C SER A 66 -4.60 -15.49 -9.35
N TYR A 67 -3.90 -14.57 -10.01
CA TYR A 67 -4.24 -14.11 -11.34
C TYR A 67 -3.22 -14.62 -12.37
N GLU A 68 -3.71 -14.93 -13.56
CA GLU A 68 -2.95 -15.58 -14.64
C GLU A 68 -2.49 -14.53 -15.67
N ALA A 69 -1.20 -14.53 -15.99
CA ALA A 69 -0.66 -13.68 -17.06
C ALA A 69 -1.26 -14.08 -18.43
N GLY A 70 -1.53 -13.09 -19.28
CA GLY A 70 -2.18 -13.28 -20.58
C GLY A 70 -3.71 -13.35 -20.51
N ARG A 71 -4.28 -13.78 -19.38
CA ARG A 71 -5.73 -13.84 -19.14
C ARG A 71 -6.24 -12.70 -18.27
N ASP A 72 -5.63 -12.49 -17.11
CA ASP A 72 -6.06 -11.47 -16.16
C ASP A 72 -5.24 -10.19 -16.28
N PHE A 73 -3.99 -10.28 -16.72
CA PHE A 73 -3.15 -9.11 -16.93
C PHE A 73 -2.13 -9.33 -18.03
N LEU A 74 -1.70 -8.24 -18.64
CA LEU A 74 -0.67 -8.15 -19.65
C LEU A 74 0.52 -7.39 -19.06
N TRP A 75 1.71 -7.88 -19.35
CA TRP A 75 2.97 -7.24 -19.00
C TRP A 75 3.96 -7.37 -20.15
N GLN A 76 4.79 -6.35 -20.33
CA GLN A 76 5.89 -6.34 -21.28
C GLN A 76 7.22 -6.28 -20.54
N ARG A 77 8.17 -7.12 -20.94
CA ARG A 77 9.49 -7.17 -20.29
C ARG A 77 10.17 -5.81 -20.31
N GLY A 78 10.70 -5.39 -19.15
CA GLY A 78 11.33 -4.09 -18.97
C GLY A 78 10.36 -2.95 -18.66
N SER A 79 9.05 -3.20 -18.60
CA SER A 79 8.05 -2.22 -18.20
C SER A 79 7.66 -2.34 -16.72
N ARG A 80 7.22 -1.25 -16.11
CA ARG A 80 6.50 -1.24 -14.83
C ARG A 80 4.98 -1.31 -15.01
N GLU A 81 4.50 -1.09 -16.23
CA GLU A 81 3.07 -0.99 -16.52
C GLU A 81 2.46 -2.39 -16.67
N LEU A 82 1.35 -2.61 -15.97
CA LEU A 82 0.46 -3.76 -16.14
C LEU A 82 -0.86 -3.28 -16.72
N ARG A 83 -1.45 -4.06 -17.62
CA ARG A 83 -2.75 -3.75 -18.24
C ARG A 83 -3.71 -4.90 -18.07
N LEU A 84 -5.00 -4.61 -17.88
CA LEU A 84 -6.03 -5.64 -17.82
C LEU A 84 -6.60 -5.86 -19.23
N PRO A 85 -6.51 -7.07 -19.80
CA PRO A 85 -7.22 -7.40 -21.03
C PRO A 85 -8.73 -7.52 -20.77
N ALA A 86 -9.52 -7.56 -21.85
CA ALA A 86 -10.95 -7.81 -21.74
C ALA A 86 -11.22 -9.17 -21.08
N GLY A 87 -12.17 -9.20 -20.13
CA GLY A 87 -12.52 -10.41 -19.39
C GLY A 87 -11.61 -10.74 -18.20
N SER A 88 -10.67 -9.85 -17.85
CA SER A 88 -9.87 -10.00 -16.63
C SER A 88 -10.75 -10.13 -15.38
N ARG A 89 -10.32 -10.98 -14.45
CA ARG A 89 -10.96 -11.13 -13.13
C ARG A 89 -10.49 -10.06 -12.11
N ILE A 90 -9.45 -9.30 -12.43
CA ILE A 90 -8.90 -8.28 -11.54
C ILE A 90 -9.86 -7.09 -11.51
N PRO A 91 -10.29 -6.60 -10.33
CA PRO A 91 -11.12 -5.41 -10.24
C PRO A 91 -10.33 -4.17 -10.68
N PHE A 92 -11.04 -3.19 -11.26
CA PHE A 92 -10.49 -1.88 -11.59
C PHE A 92 -11.53 -0.79 -11.30
N LYS A 93 -11.07 0.46 -11.34
CA LYS A 93 -11.94 1.64 -11.29
C LYS A 93 -11.70 2.55 -12.48
N THR A 94 -12.74 3.19 -12.95
CA THR A 94 -12.59 4.31 -13.90
C THR A 94 -12.19 5.58 -13.15
N VAL A 95 -11.56 6.53 -13.85
CA VAL A 95 -11.29 7.87 -13.28
C VAL A 95 -12.59 8.53 -12.79
N ALA A 96 -13.69 8.36 -13.52
CA ALA A 96 -15.00 8.90 -13.12
C ALA A 96 -15.50 8.28 -11.79
N GLU A 97 -15.31 6.99 -11.56
CA GLU A 97 -15.67 6.36 -10.28
C GLU A 97 -14.78 6.76 -9.12
N LEU A 98 -13.51 7.12 -9.38
CA LEU A 98 -12.61 7.69 -8.37
C LEU A 98 -12.99 9.13 -8.02
N HIS A 99 -13.72 9.81 -8.90
CA HIS A 99 -14.25 11.16 -8.72
C HIS A 99 -15.77 11.21 -8.82
N PRO A 100 -16.49 10.57 -7.87
CA PRO A 100 -17.94 10.43 -7.96
C PRO A 100 -18.65 11.80 -7.84
N PRO A 101 -19.89 11.94 -8.33
CA PRO A 101 -20.64 13.18 -8.17
C PRO A 101 -21.07 13.39 -6.69
N PRO A 102 -21.41 14.64 -6.32
CA PRO A 102 -21.94 14.94 -4.98
C PRO A 102 -23.15 14.07 -4.64
N GLY A 103 -23.19 13.53 -3.42
CA GLY A 103 -24.30 12.69 -2.94
C GLY A 103 -24.28 11.23 -3.40
N ALA A 104 -23.33 10.83 -4.26
CA ALA A 104 -23.12 9.42 -4.55
C ALA A 104 -22.57 8.66 -3.33
N PRO A 105 -22.80 7.34 -3.24
CA PRO A 105 -22.20 6.51 -2.20
C PRO A 105 -20.67 6.69 -2.18
N ASN A 106 -20.09 6.76 -0.96
CA ASN A 106 -18.65 6.92 -0.77
C ASN A 106 -18.05 8.22 -1.36
N ALA A 107 -18.86 9.21 -1.72
CA ALA A 107 -18.35 10.51 -2.17
C ALA A 107 -17.89 11.36 -0.98
N TYR A 108 -16.64 11.84 -1.02
CA TYR A 108 -16.06 12.69 0.01
C TYR A 108 -15.53 14.01 -0.55
N LYS A 109 -15.97 15.13 0.03
CA LYS A 109 -15.65 16.50 -0.42
C LYS A 109 -14.31 16.96 0.17
N ALA A 110 -13.22 16.37 -0.30
CA ALA A 110 -11.87 16.71 0.14
C ALA A 110 -10.82 16.70 -0.98
N SER A 111 -11.22 16.98 -2.23
CA SER A 111 -10.23 17.22 -3.28
C SER A 111 -9.43 18.50 -2.95
N LEU A 112 -8.16 18.50 -3.32
CA LEU A 112 -7.26 19.64 -3.06
C LEU A 112 -7.71 20.90 -3.83
N ASP A 113 -8.27 20.71 -5.03
CA ASP A 113 -8.78 21.79 -5.88
C ASP A 113 -10.20 22.27 -5.49
N GLY A 114 -10.92 21.52 -4.65
CA GLY A 114 -12.32 21.76 -4.33
C GLY A 114 -13.31 21.57 -5.50
N LEU A 115 -12.84 21.14 -6.67
CA LEU A 115 -13.63 21.02 -7.91
C LEU A 115 -14.26 19.64 -8.09
N SER A 116 -13.69 18.63 -7.45
CA SER A 116 -14.13 17.24 -7.55
C SER A 116 -14.42 16.64 -6.17
N TRP A 117 -15.17 15.55 -6.13
CA TRP A 117 -15.24 14.72 -4.93
C TRP A 117 -14.31 13.53 -5.12
N LEU A 118 -13.92 12.91 -4.02
CA LEU A 118 -13.06 11.73 -4.04
C LEU A 118 -13.85 10.52 -3.56
N LEU A 119 -13.61 9.38 -4.20
CA LEU A 119 -14.06 8.10 -3.66
C LEU A 119 -13.33 7.83 -2.34
N TYR A 120 -14.09 7.67 -1.26
CA TYR A 120 -13.58 7.38 0.07
C TYR A 120 -14.41 6.32 0.74
N SER A 121 -13.73 5.35 1.36
CA SER A 121 -14.38 4.32 2.15
C SER A 121 -13.43 3.83 3.25
N GLN A 122 -14.01 3.29 4.32
CA GLN A 122 -13.28 2.69 5.43
C GLN A 122 -13.34 1.17 5.37
N GLY A 123 -12.62 0.50 6.27
CA GLY A 123 -12.58 -0.96 6.35
C GLY A 123 -11.74 -1.55 5.22
N HIS A 124 -12.31 -2.51 4.50
CA HIS A 124 -11.61 -3.30 3.48
C HIS A 124 -12.01 -2.95 2.04
N TYR A 125 -12.78 -1.88 1.83
CA TYR A 125 -13.26 -1.52 0.48
C TYR A 125 -12.13 -1.37 -0.55
N PHE A 126 -11.08 -0.60 -0.25
CA PHE A 126 -9.93 -0.47 -1.16
C PHE A 126 -9.06 -1.73 -1.19
N HIS A 127 -9.01 -2.48 -0.08
CA HIS A 127 -8.28 -3.74 -0.02
C HIS A 127 -8.86 -4.76 -1.02
N ASP A 128 -10.19 -4.82 -1.15
CA ASP A 128 -10.87 -5.72 -2.09
C ASP A 128 -10.68 -5.29 -3.56
N LEU A 129 -10.42 -4.01 -3.80
CA LEU A 129 -10.12 -3.45 -5.14
C LEU A 129 -8.64 -3.59 -5.53
N GLN A 130 -7.78 -3.97 -4.58
CA GLN A 130 -6.34 -4.02 -4.78
C GLN A 130 -5.83 -5.44 -5.04
N CYS A 131 -4.75 -5.49 -5.79
CA CYS A 131 -3.92 -6.69 -5.95
C CYS A 131 -2.56 -6.47 -5.30
N ALA A 132 -1.87 -7.57 -5.02
CA ALA A 132 -0.51 -7.60 -4.53
C ALA A 132 0.40 -8.26 -5.58
N ALA A 133 1.41 -7.54 -6.05
CA ALA A 133 2.41 -8.08 -6.96
C ALA A 133 3.64 -8.61 -6.21
N PHE A 134 4.22 -9.67 -6.76
CA PHE A 134 5.42 -10.31 -6.26
C PHE A 134 6.39 -10.50 -7.42
N TYR A 135 7.59 -9.95 -7.30
CA TYR A 135 8.60 -10.03 -8.35
C TYR A 135 9.98 -9.70 -7.82
N ARG A 136 11.00 -10.20 -8.52
CA ARG A 136 12.36 -9.74 -8.37
C ARG A 136 12.58 -8.48 -9.20
N ALA A 137 13.10 -7.42 -8.58
CA ALA A 137 13.38 -6.17 -9.25
C ALA A 137 14.69 -6.24 -10.04
N ARG A 138 14.69 -5.66 -11.23
CA ARG A 138 15.84 -5.57 -12.15
C ARG A 138 16.67 -4.31 -11.94
N ASP A 139 16.00 -3.21 -11.59
CA ASP A 139 16.61 -1.89 -11.43
C ASP A 139 17.32 -1.79 -10.09
N ASP A 140 18.25 -0.85 -9.92
CA ASP A 140 18.74 -0.46 -8.60
C ASP A 140 17.94 0.76 -8.15
N TRP A 141 16.85 0.53 -7.42
CA TRP A 141 16.00 1.64 -6.97
C TRP A 141 16.75 2.48 -5.95
N ASN A 142 17.26 3.62 -6.40
CA ASN A 142 17.80 4.64 -5.53
C ASN A 142 16.68 5.63 -5.17
N PRO A 143 16.14 5.62 -3.94
CA PRO A 143 15.23 6.68 -3.54
C PRO A 143 15.98 8.00 -3.65
N ALA A 144 15.47 8.93 -4.47
CA ALA A 144 16.14 10.19 -4.80
C ALA A 144 16.63 10.98 -3.56
N ARG A 145 16.04 10.71 -2.38
CA ARG A 145 16.53 11.13 -1.08
C ARG A 145 16.25 10.04 -0.04
N VAL A 146 17.30 9.43 0.52
CA VAL A 146 17.19 8.79 1.83
C VAL A 146 17.29 9.89 2.88
N PRO A 147 16.28 10.11 3.74
CA PRO A 147 16.36 11.12 4.79
C PRO A 147 17.50 10.80 5.76
N THR A 148 18.49 11.68 5.87
CA THR A 148 19.54 11.56 6.88
C THR A 148 19.11 12.33 8.11
N ALA A 149 18.93 11.64 9.23
CA ALA A 149 18.69 12.30 10.51
C ALA A 149 20.00 12.97 10.98
N PRO A 150 20.02 14.28 11.33
CA PRO A 150 21.21 14.94 11.84
C PRO A 150 21.78 14.22 13.07
N ASP A 151 23.11 14.18 13.19
CA ASP A 151 23.79 13.42 14.25
C ASP A 151 23.44 13.89 15.67
N GLY A 152 23.18 15.19 15.84
CA GLY A 152 22.78 15.78 17.12
C GLY A 152 21.32 15.52 17.52
N GLN A 153 20.45 15.15 16.59
CA GLN A 153 19.05 14.86 16.91
C GLN A 153 18.92 13.48 17.56
N LEU A 154 18.07 13.41 18.59
CA LEU A 154 17.77 12.18 19.32
C LEU A 154 19.02 11.50 19.92
N ALA A 155 20.03 12.27 20.35
CA ALA A 155 21.30 11.73 20.86
C ALA A 155 21.13 10.70 21.99
N ARG A 156 20.18 10.92 22.91
CA ARG A 156 19.84 9.98 23.98
C ARG A 156 19.28 8.66 23.43
N LEU A 157 18.37 8.73 22.46
CA LEU A 157 17.82 7.56 21.79
C LEU A 157 18.93 6.79 21.07
N ARG A 158 19.76 7.47 20.28
CA ARG A 158 20.90 6.85 19.56
C ARG A 158 21.86 6.15 20.52
N THR A 159 22.18 6.78 21.64
CA THR A 159 23.03 6.18 22.69
C THR A 159 22.39 4.92 23.25
N LYS A 160 21.09 4.95 23.56
CA LYS A 160 20.35 3.77 24.01
C LYS A 160 20.34 2.65 22.96
N LEU A 161 20.06 2.98 21.69
CA LEU A 161 20.04 2.00 20.60
C LEU A 161 21.42 1.35 20.39
N LYS A 162 22.50 2.15 20.34
CA LYS A 162 23.89 1.65 20.23
C LYS A 162 24.27 0.73 21.40
N ALA A 163 23.85 1.09 22.61
CA ALA A 163 24.07 0.30 23.82
C ALA A 163 23.06 -0.84 24.02
N LYS A 164 22.15 -1.08 23.05
CA LYS A 164 21.07 -2.07 23.13
C LYS A 164 20.22 -1.96 24.41
N MET A 165 20.06 -0.74 24.91
CA MET A 165 19.25 -0.43 26.08
C MET A 165 17.76 -0.33 25.72
N PRO A 166 16.84 -0.67 26.65
CA PRO A 166 15.41 -0.56 26.42
C PRO A 166 14.99 0.91 26.17
N ILE A 167 14.03 1.04 25.26
CA ILE A 167 13.39 2.31 24.93
C ILE A 167 11.88 2.19 25.10
N THR A 168 11.23 3.28 25.43
CA THR A 168 9.77 3.40 25.40
C THR A 168 9.42 4.30 24.22
N MET A 169 8.56 3.81 23.34
CA MET A 169 8.02 4.56 22.22
C MET A 169 6.58 4.93 22.53
N VAL A 170 6.24 6.21 22.33
CA VAL A 170 4.87 6.71 22.46
C VAL A 170 4.47 7.27 21.10
N VAL A 171 3.33 6.83 20.59
CA VAL A 171 2.76 7.33 19.33
C VAL A 171 1.58 8.23 19.69
N LEU A 172 1.63 9.48 19.24
CA LEU A 172 0.54 10.44 19.38
C LEU A 172 -0.04 10.69 17.98
N GLY A 173 -1.32 10.42 17.79
CA GLY A 173 -1.97 10.68 16.52
C GLY A 173 -3.45 10.34 16.52
N ASP A 174 -3.99 10.15 15.33
CA ASP A 174 -5.41 9.93 15.07
C ASP A 174 -5.69 8.46 14.69
N SER A 175 -6.76 8.23 13.94
CA SER A 175 -7.14 6.91 13.41
C SER A 175 -5.99 6.18 12.68
N ILE A 176 -5.09 6.91 12.02
CA ILE A 176 -3.94 6.32 11.32
C ILE A 176 -3.00 5.70 12.34
N SER A 177 -2.69 6.41 13.43
CA SER A 177 -1.84 5.90 14.50
C SER A 177 -2.45 4.74 15.29
N THR A 178 -3.78 4.58 15.25
CA THR A 178 -4.46 3.41 15.82
C THR A 178 -4.49 2.20 14.87
N GLY A 179 -4.00 2.33 13.63
CA GLY A 179 -4.01 1.26 12.63
C GLY A 179 -5.37 1.00 12.00
N LEU A 180 -6.26 2.02 11.91
CA LEU A 180 -7.53 1.84 11.20
C LEU A 180 -7.28 1.54 9.72
N ASN A 181 -8.15 0.71 9.13
CA ASN A 181 -8.08 0.18 7.77
C ASN A 181 -6.92 -0.78 7.48
N ALA A 182 -6.01 -1.04 8.44
CA ALA A 182 -5.12 -2.18 8.33
C ALA A 182 -5.93 -3.48 8.23
N SER A 183 -5.46 -4.46 7.46
CA SER A 183 -6.22 -5.70 7.23
C SER A 183 -6.54 -6.45 8.53
N ILE A 184 -5.68 -6.36 9.56
CA ILE A 184 -5.97 -6.93 10.88
C ILE A 184 -7.21 -6.26 11.52
N THR A 185 -7.25 -4.93 11.52
CA THR A 185 -8.32 -4.11 12.10
C THR A 185 -9.62 -4.25 11.32
N SER A 186 -9.51 -4.38 10.00
CA SER A 186 -10.65 -4.58 9.10
C SER A 186 -11.16 -6.03 9.06
N GLY A 187 -10.54 -6.95 9.81
CA GLY A 187 -11.05 -8.31 9.89
C GLY A 187 -10.75 -9.19 8.68
N VAL A 188 -9.88 -8.77 7.75
CA VAL A 188 -9.60 -9.49 6.49
C VAL A 188 -8.16 -10.01 6.41
N ALA A 189 -7.94 -11.08 5.63
CA ALA A 189 -6.58 -11.54 5.33
C ALA A 189 -5.78 -10.42 4.60
N PRO A 190 -4.45 -10.35 4.70
CA PRO A 190 -3.55 -11.26 5.39
C PRO A 190 -3.34 -10.95 6.88
N LYS A 191 -4.18 -10.09 7.49
CA LYS A 191 -4.05 -9.66 8.89
C LYS A 191 -2.74 -8.92 9.19
N GLN A 192 -2.24 -8.16 8.22
CA GLN A 192 -1.15 -7.22 8.41
C GLN A 192 -1.56 -6.12 9.41
N GLU A 193 -0.64 -5.84 10.34
CA GLU A 193 -0.73 -4.78 11.35
C GLU A 193 -0.60 -3.39 10.71
N GLY A 194 -1.19 -2.39 11.37
CA GLY A 194 -1.21 -0.99 10.94
C GLY A 194 -0.19 -0.13 11.66
#